data_AF-A0AA97JSY7-F1
#
_entry.id   AF-A0AA97JSY7-F1
#
_cell.length_a   1.000
_cell.length_b   1.000
_cell.length_c   1.000
_cell.angle_alpha   90.00
_cell.angle_beta   90.00
_cell.angle_gamma   90.00
#
_symmetry.space_group_name_H-M   'P 1'
#
loop_
_entity.id
_entity.type
_entity.pdbx_description
1 polymer ?
#
loop_
_entity_poly.entity_id
_entity_poly.type
_entity_poly.pdbx_seq_one_letter_code
_entity_poly.pdbx_strand_id
1 'polypeptide(L)'
;MHPRRPEGFDGLGYRGGREEQGGFAAKPDLGHWVSTPPDIPGSRNLHWGEKTPQFVAGTPLGASGLNEEPYLGGVGASSEQLNRFAGFGIGLASLFTENVLAHPCIVLRRQCQVNYHARNYHLTPFTIINLMYSINKAQGPKALWKGMGSTFIVQGITLGAEGIISEFTPLPRELSYKWSLRQIGGHLLLKGVTCVIAMPFYSASLIETVQSEIIRDNPGILDCLKEGIGRVMGFGVPHSKRLLPLLALTFPTVLHGVVHYIISSIVQKLVLVLLKKENPSSLATEGTSSVQSMLDAYFPELIASFAASLCADVMLYPLETVLHRLHIQGTRTIIDNTDLGYEVLPINTQYEGMRDCINTIKREEGILGFYKGFGAVVVQYTLHVALLHLTKILYSTLLQNVS
;
A
#
# COMPACT_ATOMS: atom_id res chain seq x y z
N MET A 1 -44.99 -44.93 -1.13
CA MET A 1 -45.08 -45.59 0.19
C MET A 1 -43.82 -45.24 0.97
N HIS A 2 -43.94 -44.49 2.06
CA HIS A 2 -42.92 -44.44 3.12
C HIS A 2 -42.93 -45.77 3.90
N PRO A 3 -41.85 -46.10 4.63
CA PRO A 3 -42.05 -46.20 6.08
C PRO A 3 -40.86 -45.79 6.99
N ARG A 4 -41.21 -44.99 8.00
CA ARG A 4 -40.93 -45.09 9.45
C ARG A 4 -39.48 -45.17 10.02
N ARG A 5 -39.16 -44.13 10.81
CA ARG A 5 -38.37 -44.09 12.07
C ARG A 5 -39.21 -44.64 13.26
N PRO A 6 -38.78 -44.68 14.55
CA PRO A 6 -37.46 -44.55 15.24
C PRO A 6 -37.29 -45.55 16.43
N GLU A 7 -36.57 -45.14 17.50
CA GLU A 7 -36.33 -45.71 18.87
C GLU A 7 -34.89 -46.23 19.03
N GLY A 8 -34.01 -45.79 19.95
CA GLY A 8 -34.08 -44.89 21.10
C GLY A 8 -32.85 -45.13 22.00
N PHE A 9 -32.73 -44.32 23.08
CA PHE A 9 -31.92 -44.51 24.30
C PHE A 9 -30.49 -43.94 24.36
N ASP A 10 -30.01 -43.29 25.44
CA ASP A 10 -30.55 -42.32 26.41
C ASP A 10 -29.41 -41.95 27.39
N GLY A 11 -29.49 -40.75 27.99
CA GLY A 11 -28.86 -40.37 29.28
C GLY A 11 -27.38 -39.95 29.22
N LEU A 12 -26.91 -38.87 29.87
CA LEU A 12 -27.34 -38.10 31.05
C LEU A 12 -26.83 -36.64 30.82
N GLY A 13 -27.43 -35.52 31.24
CA GLY A 13 -28.28 -35.26 32.40
C GLY A 13 -27.63 -34.22 33.32
N TYR A 14 -27.91 -32.93 33.06
CA TYR A 14 -28.04 -31.78 33.98
C TYR A 14 -27.30 -31.73 35.36
N ARG A 15 -26.63 -30.60 35.63
CA ARG A 15 -26.77 -29.88 36.92
C ARG A 15 -26.46 -28.38 36.78
N GLY A 16 -27.45 -27.54 37.05
CA GLY A 16 -27.27 -26.12 37.33
C GLY A 16 -27.38 -25.85 38.83
N GLY A 17 -26.83 -24.70 39.28
CA GLY A 17 -27.28 -24.01 40.49
C GLY A 17 -26.21 -23.55 41.50
N ARG A 18 -26.02 -22.22 41.51
CA ARG A 18 -25.90 -21.30 42.68
C ARG A 18 -24.53 -20.91 43.28
N GLU A 19 -24.26 -19.61 43.12
CA GLU A 19 -23.70 -18.57 44.01
C GLU A 19 -22.83 -18.97 45.21
N GLU A 20 -21.60 -18.42 45.25
CA GLU A 20 -21.04 -17.84 46.46
C GLU A 20 -20.14 -16.62 46.13
N GLN A 21 -20.28 -15.59 46.96
CA GLN A 21 -19.62 -14.29 46.90
C GLN A 21 -18.16 -14.41 47.35
N GLY A 22 -17.24 -13.78 46.60
CA GLY A 22 -15.86 -13.57 47.01
C GLY A 22 -15.30 -12.35 46.30
N GLY A 23 -15.42 -11.19 46.93
CA GLY A 23 -14.91 -9.92 46.40
C GLY A 23 -13.39 -9.90 46.36
N PHE A 24 -12.84 -9.53 45.21
CA PHE A 24 -11.58 -8.80 45.11
C PHE A 24 -11.70 -7.81 43.95
N ALA A 25 -11.70 -6.53 44.29
CA ALA A 25 -11.56 -5.44 43.35
C ALA A 25 -10.16 -5.52 42.71
N ALA A 26 -10.09 -5.73 41.40
CA ALA A 26 -8.88 -5.55 40.62
C ALA A 26 -9.21 -4.71 39.38
N LYS A 27 -8.50 -3.59 39.27
CA LYS A 27 -8.55 -2.58 38.21
C LYS A 27 -8.49 -3.21 36.80
N PRO A 28 -9.15 -2.64 35.79
CA PRO A 28 -8.82 -2.94 34.40
C PRO A 28 -7.49 -2.24 34.03
N ASP A 29 -6.36 -2.89 34.33
CA ASP A 29 -5.43 -3.44 33.31
C ASP A 29 -5.58 -3.03 31.83
N LEU A 30 -5.80 -1.77 31.46
CA LEU A 30 -5.93 -1.36 30.06
C LEU A 30 -4.56 -1.41 29.38
N GLY A 31 -4.16 -2.61 28.95
CA GLY A 31 -2.94 -2.88 28.21
C GLY A 31 -2.88 -2.11 26.89
N HIS A 32 -2.18 -0.99 26.94
CA HIS A 32 -1.43 -0.29 25.91
C HIS A 32 -1.18 -1.07 24.61
N TRP A 33 -2.11 -0.98 23.66
CA TRP A 33 -1.87 -1.23 22.24
C TRP A 33 -1.62 0.12 21.56
N VAL A 34 -0.34 0.52 21.47
CA VAL A 34 0.07 1.63 20.61
C VAL A 34 0.45 1.04 19.26
N SER A 35 -0.54 0.97 18.39
CA SER A 35 -0.38 0.72 16.95
C SER A 35 0.23 1.96 16.30
N THR A 36 1.53 1.93 16.00
CA THR A 36 2.15 2.85 15.04
C THR A 36 1.77 2.42 13.62
N PRO A 37 1.11 3.27 12.81
CA PRO A 37 0.81 2.95 11.42
C PRO A 37 2.08 3.00 10.55
N PRO A 38 2.16 2.22 9.46
CA PRO A 38 3.42 1.87 8.79
C PRO A 38 3.85 2.81 7.64
N ASP A 39 5.11 2.67 7.24
CA ASP A 39 5.84 3.40 6.18
C ASP A 39 5.25 3.20 4.77
N ILE A 40 4.23 3.99 4.47
CA ILE A 40 3.71 4.28 3.13
C ILE A 40 4.42 5.56 2.65
N PRO A 41 4.72 5.74 1.35
CA PRO A 41 5.09 7.05 0.82
C PRO A 41 4.00 8.09 1.12
N GLY A 42 4.10 8.80 2.25
CA GLY A 42 3.10 9.74 2.77
C GLY A 42 2.76 9.56 4.26
N SER A 43 3.15 8.46 4.90
CA SER A 43 2.90 8.19 6.34
C SER A 43 3.80 8.96 7.31
N ARG A 44 4.85 9.62 6.81
CA ARG A 44 5.77 10.46 7.63
C ARG A 44 5.10 11.66 8.29
N ASN A 45 3.88 11.98 7.88
CA ASN A 45 3.12 13.14 8.34
C ASN A 45 2.43 12.98 9.70
N LEU A 46 2.71 11.94 10.50
CA LEU A 46 2.07 11.74 11.82
C LEU A 46 3.02 11.77 13.03
N HIS A 47 4.31 11.98 12.84
CA HIS A 47 5.26 12.10 13.96
C HIS A 47 5.65 13.56 14.21
N TRP A 48 4.92 14.21 15.13
CA TRP A 48 5.41 15.43 15.78
C TRP A 48 6.45 15.04 16.84
N GLY A 49 7.52 15.81 16.93
CA GLY A 49 8.63 15.52 17.83
C GLY A 49 8.21 15.44 19.30
N GLU A 50 8.51 14.31 19.94
CA GLU A 50 8.59 14.23 21.39
C GLU A 50 10.05 14.07 21.82
N LYS A 51 10.59 15.12 22.42
CA LYS A 51 11.49 14.93 23.56
C LYS A 51 10.62 14.28 24.64
N THR A 52 10.90 13.03 24.99
CA THR A 52 10.39 12.38 26.19
C THR A 52 10.49 13.34 27.39
N PRO A 53 9.38 13.76 28.02
CA PRO A 53 9.46 14.33 29.35
C PRO A 53 9.76 13.19 30.32
N GLN A 54 10.90 13.25 30.99
CA GLN A 54 11.17 12.40 32.14
C GLN A 54 10.19 12.79 33.26
N PHE A 55 9.12 12.01 33.44
CA PHE A 55 8.31 12.11 34.65
C PHE A 55 9.07 11.44 35.79
N VAL A 56 9.68 12.28 36.64
CA VAL A 56 10.21 11.89 37.95
C VAL A 56 9.02 11.61 38.87
N ALA A 57 8.97 10.42 39.43
CA ALA A 57 8.04 10.05 40.48
C ALA A 57 8.29 10.88 41.75
N GLY A 58 7.23 11.43 42.33
CA GLY A 58 7.30 12.09 43.63
C GLY A 58 5.95 12.66 44.08
N THR A 59 5.21 11.91 44.89
CA THR A 59 4.31 12.48 45.90
C THR A 59 5.14 12.72 47.16
N PRO A 60 4.98 13.84 47.90
CA PRO A 60 4.02 13.83 49.00
C PRO A 60 3.31 15.17 49.32
N LEU A 61 2.08 15.04 49.84
CA LEU A 61 1.43 15.80 50.94
C LEU A 61 1.52 17.33 51.03
N GLY A 62 0.35 17.98 50.92
CA GLY A 62 -0.21 18.83 51.98
C GLY A 62 -0.04 20.36 51.92
N ALA A 63 -1.18 21.05 52.09
CA ALA A 63 -1.40 22.43 52.58
C ALA A 63 -1.60 23.57 51.55
N SER A 64 -2.87 24.00 51.49
CA SER A 64 -3.38 25.38 51.60
C SER A 64 -2.70 26.54 50.87
N GLY A 65 -3.44 27.20 49.98
CA GLY A 65 -3.10 28.57 49.54
C GLY A 65 -3.89 29.02 48.31
N LEU A 66 -4.77 30.00 48.51
CA LEU A 66 -5.53 30.73 47.49
C LEU A 66 -4.65 31.25 46.34
N ASN A 67 -5.10 31.03 45.10
CA ASN A 67 -5.07 32.01 44.01
C ASN A 67 -5.96 31.51 42.87
N GLU A 68 -7.11 32.17 42.70
CA GLU A 68 -7.90 32.10 41.47
C GLU A 68 -7.13 32.86 40.37
N GLU A 69 -6.59 32.14 39.39
CA GLU A 69 -6.36 32.70 38.05
C GLU A 69 -7.44 32.17 37.10
N PRO A 70 -8.02 33.01 36.23
CA PRO A 70 -9.13 32.62 35.39
C PRO A 70 -8.64 31.66 34.29
N TYR A 71 -9.33 30.52 34.18
CA TYR A 71 -9.17 29.54 33.13
C TYR A 71 -9.29 30.20 31.74
N LEU A 72 -8.15 30.44 31.09
CA LEU A 72 -8.05 30.63 29.64
C LEU A 72 -7.93 29.26 28.94
N GLY A 73 -8.87 28.37 29.23
CA GLY A 73 -8.93 27.02 28.69
C GLY A 73 -10.12 26.89 27.74
N GLY A 74 -9.95 27.18 26.45
CA GLY A 74 -11.04 27.00 25.48
C GLY A 74 -10.63 27.06 24.00
N VAL A 75 -9.63 27.87 23.65
CA VAL A 75 -9.28 28.11 22.23
C VAL A 75 -8.17 27.17 21.72
N GLY A 76 -7.24 26.77 22.58
CA GLY A 76 -6.14 25.85 22.22
C GLY A 76 -6.59 24.41 21.96
N ALA A 77 -7.49 23.86 22.77
CA ALA A 77 -7.92 22.46 22.66
C ALA A 77 -8.76 22.17 21.38
N SER A 78 -9.61 23.12 20.97
CA SER A 78 -10.43 22.99 19.76
C SER A 78 -9.58 23.03 18.49
N SER A 79 -8.61 23.94 18.41
CA SER A 79 -7.70 24.03 17.26
C SER A 79 -6.76 22.82 17.15
N GLU A 80 -6.28 22.30 18.27
CA GLU A 80 -5.44 21.09 18.29
C GLU A 80 -6.21 19.82 17.87
N GLN A 81 -7.48 19.67 18.29
CA GLN A 81 -8.36 18.60 17.80
C GLN A 81 -8.64 18.72 16.31
N LEU A 82 -8.90 19.94 15.81
CA LEU A 82 -9.12 20.19 14.38
C LEU A 82 -7.87 19.86 13.55
N ASN A 83 -6.68 20.19 14.08
CA ASN A 83 -5.38 19.89 13.46
C ASN A 83 -5.13 18.39 13.33
N ARG A 84 -5.42 17.61 14.39
CA ARG A 84 -5.30 16.15 14.37
C ARG A 84 -6.28 15.52 13.38
N PHE A 85 -7.50 16.05 13.32
CA PHE A 85 -8.51 15.58 12.37
C PHE A 85 -8.14 15.89 10.91
N ALA A 86 -7.55 17.07 10.66
CA ALA A 86 -7.07 17.44 9.33
C ALA A 86 -5.91 16.54 8.86
N GLY A 87 -4.89 16.32 9.69
CA GLY A 87 -3.77 15.43 9.35
C GLY A 87 -4.21 13.98 9.10
N PHE A 88 -5.12 13.48 9.94
CA PHE A 88 -5.73 12.16 9.75
C PHE A 88 -6.55 12.06 8.47
N GLY A 89 -7.39 13.07 8.18
CA GLY A 89 -8.21 13.12 6.97
C GLY A 89 -7.39 13.16 5.69
N ILE A 90 -6.30 13.94 5.67
CA ILE A 90 -5.35 13.99 4.55
C ILE A 90 -4.66 12.63 4.34
N GLY A 91 -4.23 11.97 5.41
CA GLY A 91 -3.62 10.63 5.33
C GLY A 91 -4.58 9.57 4.79
N LEU A 92 -5.83 9.57 5.27
CA LEU A 92 -6.88 8.68 4.76
C LEU A 92 -7.22 8.96 3.29
N ALA A 93 -7.31 10.23 2.90
CA ALA A 93 -7.56 10.61 1.51
C ALA A 93 -6.43 10.12 0.60
N SER A 94 -5.16 10.27 1.00
CA SER A 94 -4.01 9.74 0.23
C SER A 94 -4.12 8.22 0.07
N LEU A 95 -4.36 7.49 1.17
CA LEU A 95 -4.49 6.04 1.15
C LEU A 95 -5.64 5.56 0.25
N PHE A 96 -6.79 6.23 0.32
CA PHE A 96 -7.95 5.92 -0.53
C PHE A 96 -7.64 6.18 -2.00
N THR A 97 -6.89 7.24 -2.30
CA THR A 97 -6.52 7.58 -3.68
C THR A 97 -5.60 6.55 -4.28
N GLU A 98 -4.55 6.21 -3.55
CA GLU A 98 -3.50 5.27 -3.97
C GLU A 98 -4.06 3.87 -4.19
N ASN A 99 -4.93 3.43 -3.29
CA ASN A 99 -5.33 2.02 -3.25
C ASN A 99 -6.72 1.76 -3.82
N VAL A 100 -7.62 2.74 -3.82
CA VAL A 100 -9.01 2.57 -4.29
C VAL A 100 -9.26 3.30 -5.59
N LEU A 101 -9.00 4.60 -5.64
CA LEU A 101 -9.32 5.43 -6.81
C LEU A 101 -8.41 5.12 -7.99
N ALA A 102 -7.12 4.89 -7.74
CA ALA A 102 -6.14 4.58 -8.76
C ALA A 102 -6.09 3.10 -9.17
N HIS A 103 -6.80 2.22 -8.47
CA HIS A 103 -6.75 0.78 -8.73
C HIS A 103 -7.07 0.37 -10.19
N PRO A 104 -8.05 0.99 -10.89
CA PRO A 104 -8.25 0.75 -12.31
C PRO A 104 -7.01 0.97 -13.17
N CYS A 105 -6.20 1.98 -12.83
CA CYS A 105 -4.95 2.25 -13.55
C CYS A 105 -3.91 1.16 -13.26
N ILE A 106 -3.84 0.66 -12.02
CA ILE A 106 -2.95 -0.45 -11.64
C ILE A 106 -3.33 -1.72 -12.41
N VAL A 107 -4.62 -2.07 -12.44
CA VAL A 107 -5.13 -3.22 -13.18
C VAL A 107 -4.77 -3.12 -14.66
N LEU A 108 -5.09 -2.01 -15.32
CA LEU A 108 -4.83 -1.86 -16.75
C LEU A 108 -3.35 -1.77 -17.11
N ARG A 109 -2.55 -1.13 -16.26
CA ARG A 109 -1.08 -1.14 -16.39
C ARG A 109 -0.56 -2.58 -16.42
N ARG A 110 -0.92 -3.38 -15.41
CA ARG A 110 -0.49 -4.77 -15.29
C ARG A 110 -0.95 -5.62 -16.47
N GLN A 111 -2.20 -5.44 -16.91
CA GLN A 111 -2.76 -6.09 -18.11
C GLN A 111 -1.94 -5.81 -19.37
N CYS A 112 -1.65 -4.53 -19.62
CA CYS A 112 -0.87 -4.12 -20.78
C CYS A 112 0.56 -4.69 -20.72
N GLN A 113 1.18 -4.65 -19.55
CA GLN A 113 2.56 -5.14 -19.35
C GLN A 113 2.68 -6.64 -19.64
N VAL A 114 1.69 -7.45 -19.25
CA VAL A 114 1.71 -8.92 -19.48
C VAL A 114 1.17 -9.34 -20.84
N ASN A 115 0.49 -8.45 -21.57
CA ASN A 115 -0.04 -8.75 -22.91
C ASN A 115 1.08 -8.77 -23.96
N TYR A 116 1.66 -9.95 -24.17
CA TYR A 116 2.66 -10.20 -25.21
C TYR A 116 2.13 -9.91 -26.61
N HIS A 117 0.88 -10.27 -26.92
CA HIS A 117 0.27 -10.13 -28.26
C HIS A 117 -0.21 -8.72 -28.60
N ALA A 118 -0.08 -7.75 -27.68
CA ALA A 118 -0.58 -6.39 -27.89
C ALA A 118 0.04 -5.75 -29.14
N ARG A 119 -0.80 -5.18 -30.00
CA ARG A 119 -0.41 -4.29 -31.11
C ARG A 119 -0.40 -2.83 -30.66
N ASN A 120 -1.30 -2.45 -29.76
CA ASN A 120 -1.40 -1.13 -29.18
C ASN A 120 -0.77 -1.14 -27.78
N TYR A 121 0.32 -0.38 -27.60
CA TYR A 121 1.05 -0.36 -26.32
C TYR A 121 0.46 0.58 -25.28
N HIS A 122 -0.57 1.35 -25.64
CA HIS A 122 -1.28 2.27 -24.73
C HIS A 122 -0.35 3.22 -23.95
N LEU A 123 0.57 3.87 -24.69
CA LEU A 123 1.58 4.76 -24.13
C LEU A 123 1.01 6.12 -23.69
N THR A 124 -0.17 6.49 -24.19
CA THR A 124 -0.80 7.79 -23.91
C THR A 124 -2.02 7.64 -22.99
N PRO A 125 -2.31 8.63 -22.13
CA PRO A 125 -3.44 8.55 -21.21
C PRO A 125 -4.79 8.38 -21.94
N PHE A 126 -4.95 8.99 -23.12
CA PHE A 126 -6.18 8.89 -23.91
C PHE A 126 -6.49 7.48 -24.38
N THR A 127 -5.46 6.73 -24.81
CA THR A 127 -5.63 5.33 -25.24
C THR A 127 -6.07 4.44 -24.07
N ILE A 128 -5.56 4.70 -22.86
CA ILE A 128 -5.97 3.99 -21.65
C ILE A 128 -7.39 4.35 -21.23
N ILE A 129 -7.80 5.62 -21.30
CA ILE A 129 -9.17 6.02 -20.98
C ILE A 129 -10.17 5.35 -21.94
N ASN A 130 -9.84 5.29 -23.22
CA ASN A 130 -10.66 4.57 -24.21
C ASN A 130 -10.73 3.07 -23.89
N LEU A 131 -9.61 2.45 -23.50
CA LEU A 131 -9.58 1.06 -23.06
C LEU A 131 -10.42 0.83 -21.78
N MET A 132 -10.31 1.71 -20.78
CA MET A 132 -11.13 1.70 -19.56
C MET A 132 -12.62 1.70 -19.90
N TYR A 133 -13.03 2.59 -20.82
CA TYR A 133 -14.40 2.68 -21.27
C TYR A 133 -14.86 1.41 -21.97
N SER A 134 -14.05 0.84 -22.87
CA SER A 134 -14.37 -0.40 -23.58
C SER A 134 -14.54 -1.59 -22.64
N ILE A 135 -13.62 -1.77 -21.68
CA ILE A 135 -13.71 -2.85 -20.68
C ILE A 135 -14.92 -2.64 -19.77
N ASN A 136 -15.15 -1.42 -19.29
CA ASN A 136 -16.32 -1.10 -18.47
C ASN A 136 -17.64 -1.39 -19.21
N LYS A 137 -17.69 -1.09 -20.52
CA LYS A 137 -18.86 -1.37 -21.35
C LYS A 137 -19.06 -2.87 -21.59
N ALA A 138 -17.98 -3.64 -21.74
CA ALA A 138 -18.04 -5.07 -22.05
C ALA A 138 -18.27 -5.95 -20.80
N GLN A 139 -17.63 -5.63 -19.68
CA GLN A 139 -17.58 -6.48 -18.48
C GLN A 139 -18.16 -5.81 -17.23
N GLY A 140 -18.53 -4.54 -17.32
CA GLY A 140 -19.00 -3.74 -16.19
C GLY A 140 -17.86 -3.15 -15.34
N PRO A 141 -18.20 -2.28 -14.37
CA PRO A 141 -17.22 -1.53 -13.60
C PRO A 141 -16.39 -2.42 -12.66
N LYS A 142 -16.94 -3.54 -12.19
CA LYS A 142 -16.24 -4.49 -11.31
C LYS A 142 -14.94 -5.03 -11.96
N ALA A 143 -14.90 -5.16 -13.28
CA ALA A 143 -13.72 -5.64 -14.01
C ALA A 143 -12.49 -4.73 -13.87
N LEU A 144 -12.70 -3.42 -13.63
CA LEU A 144 -11.62 -2.47 -13.36
C LEU A 144 -11.09 -2.57 -11.93
N TRP A 145 -11.86 -3.17 -11.01
CA TRP A 145 -11.52 -3.31 -9.59
C TRP A 145 -11.12 -4.71 -9.17
N LYS A 146 -10.88 -5.61 -10.13
CA LYS A 146 -10.46 -6.98 -9.85
C LYS A 146 -9.14 -7.03 -9.06
N GLY A 147 -9.04 -8.01 -8.17
CA GLY A 147 -7.86 -8.21 -7.32
C GLY A 147 -7.62 -7.12 -6.27
N MET A 148 -8.55 -6.19 -6.04
CA MET A 148 -8.40 -5.15 -5.00
C MET A 148 -8.22 -5.76 -3.60
N GLY A 149 -8.99 -6.78 -3.24
CA GLY A 149 -8.84 -7.43 -1.94
C GLY A 149 -7.46 -8.05 -1.76
N SER A 150 -6.92 -8.67 -2.82
CA SER A 150 -5.60 -9.31 -2.78
C SER A 150 -4.46 -8.30 -2.74
N THR A 151 -4.58 -7.12 -3.36
CA THR A 151 -3.57 -6.05 -3.22
C THR A 151 -3.50 -5.53 -1.78
N PHE A 152 -4.64 -5.35 -1.10
CA PHE A 152 -4.66 -4.99 0.31
C PHE A 152 -4.06 -6.07 1.21
N ILE A 153 -4.32 -7.35 0.93
CA ILE A 153 -3.70 -8.46 1.65
C ILE A 153 -2.18 -8.43 1.50
N VAL A 154 -1.66 -8.25 0.28
CA VAL A 154 -0.22 -8.16 0.04
C VAL A 154 0.40 -6.98 0.78
N GLN A 155 -0.26 -5.83 0.79
CA GLN A 155 0.16 -4.67 1.58
C GLN A 155 0.19 -5.00 3.07
N GLY A 156 -0.88 -5.58 3.62
CA GLY A 156 -0.95 -6.01 5.01
C GLY A 156 0.17 -6.98 5.39
N ILE A 157 0.46 -7.98 4.54
CA ILE A 157 1.56 -8.93 4.74
C ILE A 157 2.92 -8.23 4.69
N THR A 158 3.12 -7.32 3.74
CA THR A 158 4.38 -6.57 3.60
C THR A 158 4.64 -5.74 4.86
N LEU A 159 3.63 -5.01 5.34
CA LEU A 159 3.72 -4.15 6.53
C LEU A 159 3.88 -4.97 7.81
N GLY A 160 3.12 -6.07 7.93
CA GLY A 160 3.23 -6.99 9.06
C GLY A 160 4.59 -7.69 9.12
N ALA A 161 5.10 -8.15 7.97
CA ALA A 161 6.42 -8.76 7.89
C ALA A 161 7.52 -7.77 8.26
N GLU A 162 7.47 -6.55 7.73
CA GLU A 162 8.43 -5.50 8.09
C GLU A 162 8.41 -5.18 9.58
N GLY A 163 7.21 -5.03 10.17
CA GLY A 163 7.03 -4.81 11.61
C GLY A 163 7.65 -5.92 12.45
N ILE A 164 7.25 -7.17 12.18
CA ILE A 164 7.75 -8.36 12.88
C ILE A 164 9.28 -8.45 12.76
N ILE A 165 9.84 -8.34 11.55
CA ILE A 165 11.29 -8.43 11.37
C ILE A 165 12.00 -7.31 12.12
N SER A 166 11.47 -6.08 12.12
CA SER A 166 12.06 -4.95 12.85
C SER A 166 12.04 -5.12 14.37
N GLU A 167 11.10 -5.92 14.91
CA GLU A 167 11.06 -6.25 16.34
C GLU A 167 12.06 -7.36 16.70
N PHE A 168 12.19 -8.38 15.86
CA PHE A 168 13.06 -9.54 16.11
C PHE A 168 14.51 -9.33 15.66
N THR A 169 14.80 -8.30 14.87
CA THR A 169 16.15 -8.02 14.37
C THR A 169 16.58 -6.61 14.76
N PRO A 170 17.88 -6.38 15.03
CA PRO A 170 18.40 -5.03 15.31
C PRO A 170 18.48 -4.15 14.05
N LEU A 171 17.73 -4.48 12.98
CA LEU A 171 17.76 -3.76 11.72
C LEU A 171 16.99 -2.45 11.86
N PRO A 172 17.59 -1.30 11.52
CA PRO A 172 16.94 0.00 11.71
C PRO A 172 15.73 0.12 10.78
N ARG A 173 14.56 0.40 11.36
CA ARG A 173 13.32 0.69 10.63
C ARG A 173 13.37 2.09 9.98
N GLU A 174 14.08 3.02 10.58
CA GLU A 174 14.26 4.39 10.08
C GLU A 174 15.73 4.77 9.93
N LEU A 175 16.06 5.49 8.85
CA LEU A 175 17.40 6.05 8.66
C LEU A 175 17.52 7.36 9.45
N SER A 176 18.31 7.35 10.54
CA SER A 176 18.67 8.56 11.27
C SER A 176 19.43 9.56 10.38
N TYR A 177 19.34 10.85 10.69
CA TYR A 177 20.04 11.94 9.98
C TYR A 177 21.57 11.75 9.93
N LYS A 178 22.15 10.99 10.88
CA LYS A 178 23.56 10.61 10.88
C LYS A 178 23.73 9.28 10.13
N TRP A 179 24.23 9.35 8.91
CA TRP A 179 24.43 8.20 8.04
C TRP A 179 25.56 7.29 8.55
N SER A 180 25.24 6.06 8.94
CA SER A 180 26.25 4.99 9.02
C SER A 180 25.96 3.94 7.94
N LEU A 181 27.00 3.56 7.17
CA LEU A 181 26.87 2.57 6.09
C LEU A 181 26.30 1.22 6.59
N ARG A 182 26.59 0.86 7.86
CA ARG A 182 26.02 -0.32 8.51
C ARG A 182 24.52 -0.21 8.73
N GLN A 183 24.01 0.96 9.13
CA GLN A 183 22.57 1.16 9.28
C GLN A 183 21.84 1.17 7.93
N ILE A 184 22.43 1.77 6.90
CA ILE A 184 21.87 1.73 5.54
C ILE A 184 21.80 0.28 5.05
N GLY A 185 22.90 -0.46 5.18
CA GLY A 185 22.94 -1.87 4.80
C GLY A 185 21.90 -2.71 5.56
N GLY A 186 21.73 -2.46 6.87
CA GLY A 186 20.72 -3.12 7.68
C GLY A 186 19.29 -2.80 7.23
N HIS A 187 19.00 -1.54 6.93
CA HIS A 187 17.68 -1.14 6.43
C HIS A 187 17.37 -1.74 5.05
N LEU A 188 18.35 -1.75 4.14
CA LEU A 188 18.18 -2.37 2.82
C LEU A 188 18.01 -3.89 2.92
N LEU A 189 18.68 -4.54 3.87
CA LEU A 189 18.48 -5.96 4.16
C LEU A 189 17.06 -6.23 4.67
N LEU A 190 16.56 -5.41 5.61
CA LEU A 190 15.18 -5.48 6.08
C LEU A 190 14.19 -5.42 4.91
N LYS A 191 14.30 -4.40 4.05
CA LYS A 191 13.46 -4.25 2.86
C LYS A 191 13.56 -5.46 1.92
N GLY A 192 14.78 -5.97 1.70
CA GLY A 192 15.00 -7.17 0.89
C GLY A 192 14.30 -8.40 1.44
N VAL A 193 14.44 -8.69 2.74
CA VAL A 193 13.79 -9.84 3.40
C VAL A 193 12.26 -9.69 3.37
N THR A 194 11.73 -8.49 3.61
CA THR A 194 10.30 -8.21 3.47
C THR A 194 9.80 -8.52 2.07
N CYS A 195 10.53 -8.11 1.02
CA CYS A 195 10.17 -8.43 -0.37
C CYS A 195 10.13 -9.95 -0.62
N VAL A 196 11.06 -10.72 -0.06
CA VAL A 196 11.08 -12.20 -0.19
C VAL A 196 9.83 -12.81 0.44
N ILE A 197 9.43 -12.36 1.62
CA ILE A 197 8.24 -12.88 2.33
C ILE A 197 6.94 -12.52 1.60
N ALA A 198 6.85 -11.30 1.05
CA ALA A 198 5.67 -10.84 0.32
C ALA A 198 5.55 -11.43 -1.09
N MET A 199 6.66 -11.82 -1.73
CA MET A 199 6.75 -12.31 -3.11
C MET A 199 5.70 -13.38 -3.52
N PRO A 200 5.47 -14.47 -2.77
CA PRO A 200 4.48 -15.48 -3.16
C PRO A 200 3.04 -14.93 -3.20
N PHE A 201 2.70 -14.03 -2.29
CA PHE A 201 1.39 -13.36 -2.24
C PHE A 201 1.27 -12.29 -3.32
N TYR A 202 2.34 -11.55 -3.57
CA TYR A 202 2.41 -10.62 -4.71
C TYR A 202 2.17 -11.34 -6.03
N SER A 203 2.73 -12.53 -6.22
CA SER A 203 2.48 -13.37 -7.40
C SER A 203 1.00 -13.75 -7.54
N ALA A 204 0.35 -14.11 -6.43
CA ALA A 204 -1.08 -14.45 -6.41
C ALA A 204 -1.94 -13.23 -6.76
N SER A 205 -1.69 -12.10 -6.08
CA SER A 205 -2.40 -10.85 -6.33
C SER A 205 -2.20 -10.36 -7.77
N LEU A 206 -1.00 -10.49 -8.33
CA LEU A 206 -0.74 -10.12 -9.73
C LEU A 206 -1.65 -10.90 -10.68
N ILE A 207 -1.74 -12.22 -10.52
CA ILE A 207 -2.62 -13.08 -11.33
C ILE A 207 -4.07 -12.64 -11.19
N GLU A 208 -4.57 -12.42 -9.97
CA GLU A 208 -5.93 -11.95 -9.76
C GLU A 208 -6.21 -10.57 -10.39
N THR A 209 -5.21 -9.69 -10.41
CA THR A 209 -5.38 -8.36 -11.04
C THR A 209 -5.35 -8.40 -12.56
N VAL A 210 -4.80 -9.44 -13.19
CA VAL A 210 -4.77 -9.53 -14.65
C VAL A 210 -5.69 -10.62 -15.24
N GLN A 211 -6.18 -11.56 -14.44
CA GLN A 211 -7.09 -12.58 -14.93
C GLN A 211 -8.40 -11.95 -15.40
N SER A 212 -8.95 -12.39 -16.53
CA SER A 212 -10.23 -11.91 -17.04
C SER A 212 -11.38 -12.36 -16.13
N GLU A 213 -12.30 -11.45 -15.81
CA GLU A 213 -13.48 -11.78 -14.99
C GLU A 213 -14.46 -12.69 -15.75
N ILE A 214 -14.41 -12.71 -17.09
CA ILE A 214 -15.25 -13.58 -17.92
C ILE A 214 -15.03 -15.07 -17.60
N ILE A 215 -13.83 -15.42 -17.10
CA ILE A 215 -13.42 -16.79 -16.81
C ILE A 215 -13.36 -17.06 -15.30
N ARG A 216 -13.42 -16.02 -14.48
CA ARG A 216 -13.21 -16.13 -13.04
C ARG A 216 -14.51 -16.48 -12.33
N ASP A 217 -14.70 -17.76 -12.05
CA ASP A 217 -15.83 -18.23 -11.25
C ASP A 217 -15.58 -18.00 -9.74
N ASN A 218 -16.46 -17.25 -9.08
CA ASN A 218 -16.55 -17.06 -7.62
C ASN A 218 -15.23 -16.69 -6.90
N PRO A 219 -14.76 -15.42 -6.99
CA PRO A 219 -13.56 -14.99 -6.29
C PRO A 219 -13.77 -14.98 -4.75
N GLY A 220 -12.96 -15.77 -4.03
CA GLY A 220 -12.83 -15.68 -2.59
C GLY A 220 -11.84 -14.58 -2.17
N ILE A 221 -12.15 -13.87 -1.08
CA ILE A 221 -11.29 -12.78 -0.57
C ILE A 221 -9.92 -13.32 -0.10
N LEU A 222 -9.88 -14.57 0.38
CA LEU A 222 -8.67 -15.21 0.90
C LEU A 222 -7.96 -16.12 -0.11
N ASP A 223 -8.39 -16.14 -1.37
CA ASP A 223 -7.79 -17.00 -2.40
C ASP A 223 -6.32 -16.63 -2.64
N CYS A 224 -6.00 -15.34 -2.70
CA CYS A 224 -4.63 -14.84 -2.73
C CYS A 224 -3.75 -15.41 -1.61
N LEU A 225 -4.27 -15.45 -0.38
CA LEU A 225 -3.54 -15.97 0.78
C LEU A 225 -3.31 -17.49 0.62
N LYS A 226 -4.36 -18.22 0.25
CA LYS A 226 -4.31 -19.67 0.03
C LYS A 226 -3.33 -20.02 -1.09
N GLU A 227 -3.39 -19.33 -2.22
CA GLU A 227 -2.47 -19.52 -3.34
C GLU A 227 -1.04 -19.14 -2.99
N GLY A 228 -0.84 -18.03 -2.26
CA GLY A 228 0.47 -17.61 -1.79
C GLY A 228 1.12 -18.69 -0.92
N ILE A 229 0.39 -19.20 0.08
CA ILE A 229 0.84 -20.32 0.93
C ILE A 229 1.08 -21.58 0.09
N GLY A 230 0.19 -21.89 -0.86
CA GLY A 230 0.34 -23.01 -1.78
C GLY A 230 1.65 -22.95 -2.57
N ARG A 231 2.01 -21.77 -3.11
CA ARG A 231 3.28 -21.55 -3.82
C ARG A 231 4.50 -21.76 -2.93
N VAL A 232 4.44 -21.34 -1.65
CA VAL A 232 5.54 -21.56 -0.69
C VAL A 232 5.70 -23.03 -0.34
N MET A 233 4.59 -23.72 -0.09
CA MET A 233 4.58 -25.13 0.33
C MET A 233 4.76 -26.11 -0.84
N GLY A 234 4.76 -25.61 -2.08
CA GLY A 234 4.76 -26.44 -3.29
C GLY A 234 3.43 -27.15 -3.56
N PHE A 235 2.37 -26.83 -2.81
CA PHE A 235 1.04 -27.41 -3.00
C PHE A 235 0.26 -26.65 -4.10
N GLY A 236 -0.33 -27.39 -5.04
CA GLY A 236 -1.24 -26.81 -6.04
C GLY A 236 -0.56 -26.08 -7.20
N VAL A 237 0.77 -26.12 -7.29
CA VAL A 237 1.50 -25.66 -8.49
C VAL A 237 1.26 -26.68 -9.60
N PRO A 238 0.67 -26.30 -10.76
CA PRO A 238 0.67 -27.17 -11.91
C PRO A 238 2.14 -27.52 -12.19
N HIS A 239 2.49 -28.79 -12.33
CA HIS A 239 3.85 -29.27 -12.65
C HIS A 239 4.26 -28.89 -14.09
N SER A 240 3.97 -27.66 -14.49
CA SER A 240 4.32 -27.09 -15.77
C SER A 240 5.80 -26.74 -15.73
N LYS A 241 6.57 -27.35 -16.62
CA LYS A 241 7.99 -27.01 -16.87
C LYS A 241 8.21 -25.52 -17.20
N ARG A 242 7.12 -24.76 -17.44
CA ARG A 242 7.14 -23.34 -17.79
C ARG A 242 7.08 -22.40 -16.59
N LEU A 243 6.57 -22.84 -15.44
CA LEU A 243 6.51 -21.97 -14.25
C LEU A 243 7.89 -21.88 -13.61
N LEU A 244 8.37 -20.65 -13.39
CA LEU A 244 9.65 -20.43 -12.73
C LEU A 244 9.54 -20.73 -11.23
N PRO A 245 10.55 -21.38 -10.62
CA PRO A 245 10.57 -21.58 -9.18
C PRO A 245 10.64 -20.22 -8.47
N LEU A 246 9.99 -20.10 -7.30
CA LEU A 246 10.00 -18.87 -6.50
C LEU A 246 11.42 -18.35 -6.22
N LEU A 247 12.39 -19.25 -6.07
CA LEU A 247 13.79 -18.88 -5.88
C LEU A 247 14.37 -18.11 -7.07
N ALA A 248 13.99 -18.47 -8.30
CA ALA A 248 14.43 -17.74 -9.50
C ALA A 248 13.77 -16.35 -9.61
N LEU A 249 12.58 -16.18 -9.02
CA LEU A 249 11.88 -14.89 -8.95
C LEU A 249 12.42 -13.97 -7.84
N THR A 250 13.10 -14.54 -6.83
CA THR A 250 13.59 -13.77 -5.68
C THR A 250 14.51 -12.62 -6.09
N PHE A 251 15.48 -12.88 -6.97
CA PHE A 251 16.41 -11.84 -7.43
C PHE A 251 15.70 -10.65 -8.12
N PRO A 252 14.89 -10.84 -9.18
CA PRO A 252 14.21 -9.72 -9.82
C PRO A 252 13.23 -8.99 -8.89
N THR A 253 12.53 -9.69 -7.98
CA THR A 253 11.62 -9.04 -7.01
C THR A 253 12.38 -8.16 -6.03
N VAL A 254 13.46 -8.68 -5.42
CA VAL A 254 14.27 -7.91 -4.46
C VAL A 254 14.99 -6.76 -5.17
N LEU A 255 15.51 -6.99 -6.37
CA LEU A 255 16.14 -5.94 -7.18
C LEU A 255 15.18 -4.79 -7.42
N HIS A 256 13.96 -5.09 -7.90
CA HIS A 256 12.94 -4.07 -8.12
C HIS A 256 12.58 -3.33 -6.82
N GLY A 257 12.23 -4.05 -5.75
CA GLY A 257 11.77 -3.45 -4.49
C GLY A 257 12.83 -2.58 -3.81
N VAL A 258 14.07 -3.06 -3.74
CA VAL A 258 15.18 -2.33 -3.11
C VAL A 258 15.58 -1.11 -3.93
N VAL A 259 15.70 -1.24 -5.25
CA VAL A 259 16.08 -0.10 -6.11
C VAL A 259 14.96 0.96 -6.12
N HIS A 260 13.69 0.54 -6.13
CA HIS A 260 12.55 1.46 -6.04
C HIS A 260 12.61 2.28 -4.75
N TYR A 261 12.83 1.60 -3.61
CA TYR A 261 12.99 2.27 -2.32
C TYR A 261 14.17 3.25 -2.31
N ILE A 262 15.33 2.86 -2.87
CA ILE A 262 16.52 3.73 -2.92
C ILE A 262 16.24 4.98 -3.75
N ILE A 263 15.69 4.82 -4.95
CA ILE A 263 15.37 5.96 -5.84
C ILE A 263 14.35 6.87 -5.15
N SER A 264 13.26 6.31 -4.63
CA SER A 264 12.23 7.08 -3.93
C SER A 264 12.81 7.86 -2.75
N SER A 265 13.64 7.21 -1.92
CA SER A 265 14.26 7.86 -0.75
C SER A 265 15.20 9.00 -1.12
N ILE A 266 15.98 8.84 -2.20
CA ILE A 266 16.89 9.88 -2.69
C ILE A 266 16.08 11.05 -3.26
N VAL A 267 15.12 10.77 -4.15
CA VAL A 267 14.31 11.79 -4.80
C VAL A 267 13.48 12.55 -3.78
N GLN A 268 12.86 11.87 -2.81
CA GLN A 268 12.07 12.50 -1.76
C GLN A 268 12.92 13.48 -0.95
N LYS A 269 14.14 13.07 -0.54
CA LYS A 269 15.07 13.95 0.18
C LYS A 269 15.47 15.15 -0.68
N LEU A 270 15.77 14.94 -1.96
CA LEU A 270 16.12 16.03 -2.88
C LEU A 270 14.96 17.02 -3.04
N VAL A 271 13.75 16.54 -3.29
CA VAL A 271 12.56 17.39 -3.46
C VAL A 271 12.25 18.15 -2.18
N LEU A 272 12.33 17.50 -1.00
CA LEU A 272 12.17 18.19 0.29
C LEU A 272 13.19 19.30 0.50
N VAL A 273 14.45 19.09 0.12
CA VAL A 273 15.50 20.11 0.21
C VAL A 273 15.22 21.28 -0.74
N LEU A 274 14.78 20.99 -1.96
CA LEU A 274 14.42 22.02 -2.94
C LEU A 274 13.22 22.86 -2.48
N LEU A 275 12.15 22.22 -2.00
CA LEU A 275 10.95 22.90 -1.49
C LEU A 275 11.26 23.77 -0.26
N LYS A 276 12.13 23.29 0.66
CA LYS A 276 12.57 24.09 1.82
C LYS A 276 13.44 25.28 1.42
N LYS A 277 14.26 25.14 0.38
CA LYS A 277 15.10 26.23 -0.15
C LYS A 277 14.29 27.33 -0.84
N GLU A 278 13.12 26.99 -1.38
CA GLU A 278 12.22 27.93 -2.07
C GLU A 278 11.31 28.70 -1.10
N ASN A 279 11.04 28.16 0.10
CA ASN A 279 10.25 28.78 1.18
C ASN A 279 11.02 29.44 2.37
N PRO A 280 12.19 30.12 2.23
CA PRO A 280 12.80 30.83 3.35
C PRO A 280 12.04 32.10 3.76
N SER A 281 11.18 32.64 2.87
CA SER A 281 10.57 33.97 3.00
C SER A 281 9.21 34.01 3.71
N SER A 282 8.59 32.87 4.01
CA SER A 282 7.28 32.82 4.71
C SER A 282 7.40 32.72 6.24
N LEU A 283 8.62 32.60 6.77
CA LEU A 283 8.87 32.47 8.22
C LEU A 283 8.80 33.81 9.00
N ALA A 284 8.49 34.92 8.32
CA ALA A 284 8.52 36.27 8.91
C ALA A 284 7.13 36.94 9.03
N THR A 285 6.03 36.20 8.88
CA THR A 285 4.67 36.75 9.10
C THR A 285 4.00 36.02 10.25
N GLU A 286 4.28 36.49 11.46
CA GLU A 286 3.55 36.13 12.68
C GLU A 286 2.06 36.51 12.49
N GLY A 287 1.18 35.51 12.37
CA GLY A 287 -0.27 35.76 12.32
C GLY A 287 -1.15 34.70 11.64
N THR A 288 -0.59 33.66 11.01
CA THR A 288 -1.40 32.60 10.39
C THR A 288 -1.91 31.59 11.42
N SER A 289 -3.19 31.22 11.31
CA SER A 289 -3.86 30.24 12.18
C SER A 289 -3.09 28.91 12.25
N SER A 290 -3.08 28.27 13.41
CA SER A 290 -2.32 27.03 13.67
C SER A 290 -2.59 25.91 12.67
N VAL A 291 -3.79 25.89 12.06
CA VAL A 291 -4.18 24.92 11.03
C VAL A 291 -3.51 25.19 9.68
N GLN A 292 -3.32 26.45 9.30
CA GLN A 292 -2.65 26.82 8.06
C GLN A 292 -1.17 26.41 8.10
N SER A 293 -0.51 26.55 9.26
CA SER A 293 0.87 26.11 9.49
C SER A 293 1.05 24.58 9.34
N MET A 294 0.05 23.79 9.76
CA MET A 294 0.07 22.33 9.55
C MET A 294 -0.09 21.99 8.07
N LEU A 295 -1.03 22.60 7.38
CA LEU A 295 -1.21 22.41 5.94
C LEU A 295 0.09 22.70 5.16
N ASP A 296 0.79 23.76 5.52
CA ASP A 296 2.07 24.14 4.92
C ASP A 296 3.23 23.19 5.28
N ALA A 297 3.12 22.40 6.35
CA ALA A 297 4.08 21.36 6.70
C ALA A 297 3.82 20.02 5.98
N TYR A 298 2.56 19.62 5.82
CA TYR A 298 2.16 18.30 5.29
C TYR A 298 2.24 18.24 3.77
N PHE A 299 1.81 19.31 3.09
CA PHE A 299 1.75 19.34 1.63
C PHE A 299 3.13 19.18 0.96
N PRO A 300 4.21 19.85 1.41
CA PRO A 300 5.54 19.64 0.85
C PRO A 300 6.03 18.19 0.99
N GLU A 301 5.71 17.51 2.09
CA GLU A 301 6.08 16.11 2.30
C GLU A 301 5.28 15.16 1.41
N LEU A 302 3.98 15.42 1.22
CA LEU A 302 3.16 14.68 0.26
C LEU A 302 3.63 14.88 -1.18
N ILE A 303 3.93 16.12 -1.59
CA ILE A 303 4.44 16.43 -2.93
C ILE A 303 5.80 15.74 -3.15
N ALA A 304 6.70 15.79 -2.17
CA ALA A 304 8.00 15.14 -2.26
C ALA A 304 7.88 13.62 -2.34
N SER A 305 7.00 13.03 -1.54
CA SER A 305 6.70 11.60 -1.57
C SER A 305 6.13 11.17 -2.92
N PHE A 306 5.16 11.94 -3.43
CA PHE A 306 4.54 11.70 -4.72
C PHE A 306 5.54 11.79 -5.88
N ALA A 307 6.34 12.85 -5.92
CA ALA A 307 7.36 13.05 -6.94
C ALA A 307 8.42 11.95 -6.91
N ALA A 308 8.77 11.49 -5.71
CA ALA A 308 9.67 10.36 -5.50
C ALA A 308 9.11 9.05 -6.06
N SER A 309 7.87 8.70 -5.71
CA SER A 309 7.19 7.51 -6.23
C SER A 309 7.06 7.57 -7.75
N LEU A 310 6.66 8.72 -8.32
CA LEU A 310 6.56 8.89 -9.78
C LEU A 310 7.92 8.66 -10.45
N CYS A 311 8.98 9.26 -9.92
CA CYS A 311 10.32 9.11 -10.48
C CYS A 311 10.79 7.66 -10.44
N ALA A 312 10.59 6.98 -9.31
CA ALA A 312 10.94 5.57 -9.17
C ALA A 312 10.15 4.67 -10.13
N ASP A 313 8.83 4.87 -10.24
CA ASP A 313 7.97 4.11 -11.16
C ASP A 313 8.37 4.32 -12.62
N VAL A 314 8.70 5.56 -13.03
CA VAL A 314 9.14 5.86 -14.40
C VAL A 314 10.49 5.22 -14.70
N MET A 315 11.44 5.33 -13.77
CA MET A 315 12.80 4.76 -13.94
C MET A 315 12.79 3.24 -13.95
N LEU A 316 11.94 2.60 -13.14
CA LEU A 316 11.89 1.15 -12.99
C LEU A 316 10.80 0.48 -13.82
N TYR A 317 10.03 1.25 -14.60
CA TYR A 317 8.97 0.71 -15.46
C TYR A 317 9.43 -0.49 -16.31
N PRO A 318 10.60 -0.46 -16.99
CA PRO A 318 11.07 -1.60 -17.77
C PRO A 318 11.32 -2.86 -16.91
N LEU A 319 11.89 -2.67 -15.72
CA LEU A 319 12.16 -3.77 -14.78
C LEU A 319 10.87 -4.36 -14.24
N GLU A 320 9.89 -3.51 -13.94
CA GLU A 320 8.56 -3.93 -13.49
C GLU A 320 7.82 -4.75 -14.58
N THR A 321 7.88 -4.32 -15.84
CA THR A 321 7.30 -5.08 -16.97
C THR A 321 7.91 -6.47 -17.08
N VAL A 322 9.23 -6.58 -16.93
CA VAL A 322 9.94 -7.87 -16.91
C VAL A 322 9.51 -8.70 -15.69
N LEU A 323 9.44 -8.08 -14.52
CA LEU A 323 9.01 -8.74 -13.28
C LEU A 323 7.62 -9.35 -13.42
N HIS A 324 6.63 -8.56 -13.86
CA HIS A 324 5.26 -9.04 -14.03
C HIS A 324 5.16 -10.24 -14.98
N ARG A 325 5.92 -10.22 -16.08
CA ARG A 325 5.96 -11.31 -17.06
C ARG A 325 6.59 -12.59 -16.49
N LEU A 326 7.64 -12.47 -15.68
CA LEU A 326 8.26 -13.61 -15.03
C LEU A 326 7.34 -14.23 -13.97
N HIS A 327 6.65 -13.41 -13.18
CA HIS A 327 5.75 -13.88 -12.12
C HIS A 327 4.51 -14.61 -12.65
N ILE A 328 4.03 -14.24 -13.83
CA ILE A 328 2.78 -14.78 -14.37
C ILE A 328 2.97 -15.92 -15.37
N GLN A 329 4.16 -16.08 -15.93
CA GLN A 329 4.42 -17.15 -16.86
C GLN A 329 4.09 -18.52 -16.27
N GLY A 330 3.47 -19.40 -17.07
CA GLY A 330 3.25 -20.80 -16.68
C GLY A 330 2.04 -21.05 -15.77
N THR A 331 1.31 -20.00 -15.38
CA THR A 331 0.10 -20.08 -14.52
C THR A 331 -1.17 -20.45 -15.29
N ARG A 332 -1.12 -20.53 -16.63
CA ARG A 332 -2.28 -20.72 -17.52
C ARG A 332 -3.34 -19.61 -17.38
N THR A 333 -2.94 -18.43 -16.94
CA THR A 333 -3.85 -17.28 -16.81
C THR A 333 -4.33 -16.82 -18.18
N ILE A 334 -5.62 -16.50 -18.24
CA ILE A 334 -6.26 -15.87 -19.40
C ILE A 334 -6.58 -14.42 -19.02
N ILE A 335 -6.07 -13.49 -19.82
CA ILE A 335 -6.14 -12.04 -19.61
C ILE A 335 -7.13 -11.39 -20.57
N ASP A 336 -7.48 -10.13 -20.31
CA ASP A 336 -8.28 -9.35 -21.24
C ASP A 336 -7.42 -8.86 -22.42
N ASN A 337 -7.96 -8.89 -23.63
CA ASN A 337 -7.32 -8.33 -24.80
C ASN A 337 -7.33 -6.80 -24.71
N THR A 338 -6.18 -6.22 -24.40
CA THR A 338 -6.05 -4.76 -24.26
C THR A 338 -6.16 -4.01 -25.59
N ASP A 339 -6.09 -4.66 -26.75
CA ASP A 339 -6.24 -3.97 -28.03
C ASP A 339 -7.70 -3.67 -28.36
N LEU A 340 -8.59 -4.62 -28.03
CA LEU A 340 -10.02 -4.57 -28.37
C LEU A 340 -10.92 -4.28 -27.15
N GLY A 341 -10.52 -4.72 -25.96
CA GLY A 341 -11.21 -4.48 -24.70
C GLY A 341 -12.41 -5.40 -24.40
N TYR A 342 -12.73 -6.36 -25.28
CA TYR A 342 -13.86 -7.30 -25.11
C TYR A 342 -13.52 -8.77 -25.39
N GLU A 343 -12.31 -9.07 -25.86
CA GLU A 343 -11.82 -10.45 -26.06
C GLU A 343 -10.88 -10.87 -24.92
N VAL A 344 -10.55 -12.17 -24.88
CA VAL A 344 -9.63 -12.73 -23.89
C VAL A 344 -8.49 -13.48 -24.58
N LEU A 345 -7.31 -13.50 -23.96
CA LEU A 345 -6.09 -14.07 -24.51
C LEU A 345 -5.35 -14.91 -23.46
N PRO A 346 -4.86 -16.12 -23.77
CA PRO A 346 -4.03 -16.88 -22.84
C PRO A 346 -2.60 -16.33 -22.78
N ILE A 347 -1.99 -16.34 -21.60
CA ILE A 347 -0.55 -16.06 -21.46
C ILE A 347 0.24 -17.29 -21.89
N ASN A 348 1.01 -17.15 -22.98
CA ASN A 348 1.84 -18.22 -23.54
C ASN A 348 3.32 -17.81 -23.70
N THR A 349 3.85 -17.08 -22.72
CA THR A 349 5.28 -16.73 -22.69
C THR A 349 6.10 -17.84 -22.02
N GLN A 350 7.36 -17.99 -22.45
CA GLN A 350 8.32 -18.91 -21.84
C GLN A 350 9.73 -18.31 -21.84
N TYR A 351 10.11 -17.73 -20.71
CA TYR A 351 11.41 -17.16 -20.43
C TYR A 351 12.22 -18.11 -19.53
N GLU A 352 13.51 -18.24 -19.82
CA GLU A 352 14.46 -18.98 -18.97
C GLU A 352 14.87 -18.18 -17.72
N GLY A 353 14.68 -16.87 -17.75
CA GLY A 353 14.94 -15.97 -16.63
C GLY A 353 14.86 -14.50 -17.05
N MET A 354 15.27 -13.59 -16.16
CA MET A 354 15.16 -12.15 -16.38
C MET A 354 15.91 -11.66 -17.64
N ARG A 355 17.14 -12.15 -17.87
CA ARG A 355 17.93 -11.77 -19.04
C ARG A 355 17.29 -12.19 -20.35
N ASP A 356 16.75 -13.41 -20.38
CA ASP A 356 16.06 -13.95 -21.55
C ASP A 356 14.75 -13.19 -21.81
N CYS A 357 13.99 -12.85 -20.76
CA CYS A 357 12.82 -11.99 -20.86
C CYS A 357 13.16 -10.61 -21.46
N ILE A 358 14.21 -9.95 -20.96
CA ILE A 358 14.68 -8.65 -21.50
C ILE A 358 15.04 -8.78 -22.99
N ASN A 359 15.82 -9.80 -23.36
CA ASN A 359 16.24 -10.00 -24.75
C ASN A 359 15.05 -10.28 -25.66
N THR A 360 14.09 -11.06 -25.19
CA THR A 360 12.88 -11.43 -25.93
C THR A 360 12.00 -10.21 -26.17
N ILE A 361 11.71 -9.40 -25.14
CA ILE A 361 10.97 -8.14 -25.30
C ILE A 361 11.69 -7.23 -26.30
N LYS A 362 13.00 -7.04 -26.15
CA LYS A 362 13.78 -6.18 -27.05
C LYS A 362 13.74 -6.67 -28.51
N ARG A 363 13.78 -7.98 -28.75
CA ARG A 363 13.82 -8.58 -30.09
C ARG A 363 12.44 -8.62 -30.75
N GLU A 364 11.40 -8.95 -30.00
CA GLU A 364 10.07 -9.27 -30.55
C GLU A 364 9.07 -8.12 -30.42
N GLU A 365 9.21 -7.27 -29.40
CA GLU A 365 8.31 -6.14 -29.13
C GLU A 365 9.01 -4.77 -29.28
N GLY A 366 10.34 -4.78 -29.38
CA GLY A 366 11.15 -3.57 -29.41
C GLY A 366 11.21 -2.86 -28.04
N ILE A 367 11.88 -1.70 -28.02
CA ILE A 367 12.14 -0.95 -26.78
C ILE A 367 10.83 -0.44 -26.15
N LEU A 368 9.84 -0.09 -26.97
CA LEU A 368 8.54 0.36 -26.46
C LEU A 368 7.72 -0.77 -25.81
N GLY A 369 8.06 -2.04 -26.08
CA GLY A 369 7.44 -3.20 -25.42
C GLY A 369 7.63 -3.20 -23.90
N PHE A 370 8.72 -2.59 -23.41
CA PHE A 370 8.96 -2.42 -21.97
C PHE A 370 7.99 -1.41 -21.32
N TYR A 371 7.41 -0.50 -22.11
CA TYR A 371 6.57 0.60 -21.63
C TYR A 371 5.07 0.38 -21.91
N LYS A 372 4.65 -0.85 -22.22
CA LYS A 372 3.24 -1.18 -22.45
C LYS A 372 2.38 -0.80 -21.25
N GLY A 373 1.39 0.05 -21.47
CA GLY A 373 0.49 0.56 -20.43
C GLY A 373 1.02 1.79 -19.68
N PHE A 374 2.09 2.45 -20.16
CA PHE A 374 2.64 3.64 -19.50
C PHE A 374 1.61 4.77 -19.37
N GLY A 375 0.65 4.87 -20.30
CA GLY A 375 -0.45 5.83 -20.19
C GLY A 375 -1.26 5.69 -18.90
N ALA A 376 -1.33 4.49 -18.31
CA ALA A 376 -2.06 4.25 -17.07
C ALA A 376 -1.35 4.87 -15.86
N VAL A 377 -0.01 4.93 -15.89
CA VAL A 377 0.77 5.66 -14.88
C VAL A 377 0.50 7.15 -14.99
N VAL A 378 0.44 7.69 -16.21
CA VAL A 378 0.11 9.11 -16.41
C VAL A 378 -1.28 9.42 -15.83
N VAL A 379 -2.30 8.61 -16.13
CA VAL A 379 -3.66 8.78 -15.60
C VAL A 379 -3.67 8.65 -14.07
N GLN A 380 -3.03 7.59 -13.53
CA GLN A 380 -2.91 7.37 -12.09
C GLN A 380 -2.35 8.59 -11.38
N TYR A 381 -1.17 9.06 -11.79
CA TYR A 381 -0.49 10.17 -11.11
C TYR A 381 -1.21 11.51 -11.35
N THR A 382 -1.90 11.68 -12.47
CA THR A 382 -2.78 12.84 -12.71
C THR A 382 -3.97 12.85 -11.75
N LEU A 383 -4.60 11.70 -11.50
CA LEU A 383 -5.70 11.58 -10.53
C LEU A 383 -5.25 11.92 -9.11
N HIS A 384 -4.04 11.49 -8.73
CA HIS A 384 -3.46 11.83 -7.42
C HIS A 384 -3.22 13.34 -7.29
N VAL A 385 -2.62 13.98 -8.30
CA VAL A 385 -2.40 15.44 -8.30
C VAL A 385 -3.73 16.19 -8.23
N ALA A 386 -4.69 15.81 -9.06
CA ALA A 386 -6.01 16.44 -9.08
C ALA A 386 -6.71 16.33 -7.72
N LEU A 387 -6.65 15.17 -7.06
CA LEU A 387 -7.23 15.02 -5.74
C LEU A 387 -6.47 15.82 -4.69
N LEU A 388 -5.14 15.79 -4.67
CA LEU A 388 -4.34 16.60 -3.73
C LEU A 388 -4.66 18.10 -3.87
N HIS A 389 -4.83 18.59 -5.10
CA HIS A 389 -5.28 19.97 -5.35
C HIS A 389 -6.70 20.22 -4.85
N LEU A 390 -7.64 19.30 -5.10
CA LEU A 390 -9.01 19.41 -4.60
C LEU A 390 -9.07 19.42 -3.08
N THR A 391 -8.33 18.52 -2.43
CA THR A 391 -8.19 18.44 -0.98
C THR A 391 -7.62 19.75 -0.45
N LYS A 392 -6.56 20.31 -1.06
CA LYS A 392 -6.01 21.62 -0.68
C LYS A 392 -7.07 22.71 -0.72
N ILE A 393 -7.80 22.82 -1.83
CA ILE A 393 -8.85 23.84 -2.02
C ILE A 393 -9.95 23.66 -0.98
N LEU A 394 -10.46 22.43 -0.81
CA LEU A 394 -11.53 22.13 0.15
C LEU A 394 -11.13 22.51 1.57
N TYR A 395 -9.93 22.11 2.01
CA TYR A 395 -9.45 22.46 3.35
C TYR A 395 -9.26 23.98 3.50
N SER A 396 -8.66 24.66 2.52
CA SER A 396 -8.50 26.12 2.57
C SER A 396 -9.85 26.85 2.65
N THR A 397 -10.86 26.41 1.90
CA THR A 397 -12.21 26.99 1.95
C THR A 397 -12.93 26.69 3.27
N LEU A 398 -12.81 25.47 3.80
CA LEU A 398 -13.38 25.14 5.12
C LEU A 398 -12.77 26.00 6.22
N LEU A 399 -11.47 26.27 6.17
CA LEU A 399 -10.80 27.13 7.16
C LEU A 399 -11.25 28.59 7.06
N GLN A 400 -11.44 29.11 5.85
CA GLN A 400 -11.96 30.47 5.63
C GLN A 400 -13.40 30.65 6.13
N ASN A 401 -14.20 29.59 6.12
CA ASN A 401 -15.60 29.65 6.59
C ASN A 401 -15.74 29.49 8.12
N VAL A 402 -14.69 29.05 8.81
CA VAL A 402 -14.67 28.83 10.27
C VAL A 402 -14.02 30.00 11.01
N SER A 403 -13.16 30.77 10.35
CA SER A 403 -12.64 32.07 10.80
C SER A 403 -13.64 33.20 10.58
#